data_AF-A0AAD8ITY9-F1
#
_entry.id   AF-A0AAD8ITY9-F1
#
_cell.length_a   1.000
_cell.length_b   1.000
_cell.length_c   1.000
_cell.angle_alpha   90.00
_cell.angle_beta   90.00
_cell.angle_gamma   90.00
#
_symmetry.space_group_name_H-M   'P 1'
#
loop_
_entity.id
_entity.type
_entity.pdbx_description
1 polymer ?
#
loop_
_entity_poly.entity_id
_entity_poly.type
_entity_poly.pdbx_seq_one_letter_code
_entity_poly.pdbx_strand_id
1 'polypeptide(L)'
;MYGGRERERERERESELNFTLRSIFRLERLAQLGLIYIYPTGEDYKTRYLMMANYFDIDDILAEDELVPAIFREATNGVGLFDSTDDMNKVEPGSKVELPFWLARELHLRQAVTVNVPPCFNKRTREEIDADAAHVDLRNRCPYFYELGYKIAPLVGDKTIGLVLLIAFRTRYKEVLIKAHIAFEVAPKFLSLLTEEEVKLYKAAQSSATAFKKWRIGGPRFQKASVLGRKRKAIQ
;
A
#
# COMPACT_ATOMS: atom_id res chain seq x y z
N MET A 1 -2.13 -14.22 39.30
CA MET A 1 -1.76 -13.18 38.30
C MET A 1 -0.84 -13.70 37.17
N TYR A 2 -1.07 -14.91 36.64
CA TYR A 2 -0.29 -15.47 35.52
C TYR A 2 -1.07 -15.46 34.20
N GLY A 3 -2.39 -15.67 34.23
CA GLY A 3 -3.23 -15.72 33.02
C GLY A 3 -3.49 -14.39 32.29
N GLY A 4 -3.12 -13.24 32.85
CA GLY A 4 -3.23 -11.95 32.13
C GLY A 4 -2.13 -11.78 31.06
N ARG A 5 -0.91 -12.23 31.38
CA ARG A 5 0.30 -12.09 30.55
C ARG A 5 0.41 -13.12 29.43
N GLU A 6 -0.27 -14.24 29.56
CA GLU A 6 -0.41 -15.23 28.47
C GLU A 6 -1.39 -14.71 27.43
N ARG A 7 -2.53 -14.17 27.88
CA ARG A 7 -3.57 -13.57 27.03
C ARG A 7 -3.12 -12.32 26.27
N GLU A 8 -2.15 -11.57 26.79
CA GLU A 8 -1.59 -10.39 26.11
C GLU A 8 -0.56 -10.80 25.03
N ARG A 9 0.27 -11.81 25.31
CA ARG A 9 1.19 -12.42 24.34
C ARG A 9 0.49 -13.26 23.27
N GLU A 10 -0.68 -13.80 23.58
CA GLU A 10 -1.59 -14.40 22.60
C GLU A 10 -2.23 -13.32 21.74
N ARG A 11 -2.72 -12.21 22.30
CA ARG A 11 -3.27 -11.10 21.51
C ARG A 11 -2.25 -10.43 20.59
N GLU A 12 -1.01 -10.27 21.02
CA GLU A 12 0.06 -9.73 20.16
C GLU A 12 0.42 -10.70 19.03
N ARG A 13 0.58 -12.00 19.33
CA ARG A 13 0.81 -13.04 18.30
C ARG A 13 -0.39 -13.20 17.37
N GLU A 14 -1.60 -13.13 17.90
CA GLU A 14 -2.83 -13.09 17.11
C GLU A 14 -2.89 -11.81 16.29
N SER A 15 -2.40 -10.66 16.74
CA SER A 15 -2.38 -9.43 15.94
C SER A 15 -1.37 -9.49 14.80
N GLU A 16 -0.19 -10.08 15.02
CA GLU A 16 0.86 -10.26 14.01
C GLU A 16 0.51 -11.38 13.01
N LEU A 17 -0.05 -12.50 13.50
CA LEU A 17 -0.66 -13.51 12.65
C LEU A 17 -1.85 -12.90 11.91
N ASN A 18 -2.74 -12.16 12.55
CA ASN A 18 -3.87 -11.53 11.86
C ASN A 18 -3.41 -10.49 10.85
N PHE A 19 -2.29 -9.79 11.03
CA PHE A 19 -1.74 -8.88 10.02
C PHE A 19 -1.18 -9.64 8.82
N THR A 20 -0.28 -10.60 9.05
CA THR A 20 0.33 -11.43 7.99
C THR A 20 -0.68 -12.33 7.28
N LEU A 21 -1.59 -12.95 8.03
CA LEU A 21 -2.73 -13.69 7.51
C LEU A 21 -3.73 -12.74 6.85
N ARG A 22 -3.99 -11.51 7.33
CA ARG A 22 -4.83 -10.58 6.56
C ARG A 22 -4.17 -10.19 5.25
N SER A 23 -2.87 -9.99 5.17
CA SER A 23 -2.19 -9.69 3.91
C SER A 23 -2.22 -10.88 2.94
N ILE A 24 -1.98 -12.09 3.45
CA ILE A 24 -1.98 -13.33 2.66
C ILE A 24 -3.41 -13.75 2.28
N PHE A 25 -4.35 -13.80 3.22
CA PHE A 25 -5.77 -14.09 2.97
C PHE A 25 -6.51 -12.96 2.25
N ARG A 26 -6.11 -11.68 2.32
CA ARG A 26 -6.74 -10.62 1.50
C ARG A 26 -6.51 -10.90 0.02
N LEU A 27 -5.37 -11.47 -0.37
CA LEU A 27 -5.08 -11.87 -1.75
C LEU A 27 -5.62 -13.29 -2.07
N GLU A 28 -5.48 -14.24 -1.15
CA GLU A 28 -5.86 -15.64 -1.35
C GLU A 28 -7.38 -15.86 -1.27
N ARG A 29 -8.08 -15.14 -0.38
CA ARG A 29 -9.55 -15.15 -0.28
C ARG A 29 -10.21 -14.43 -1.46
N LEU A 30 -9.55 -13.45 -2.09
CA LEU A 30 -10.02 -12.85 -3.35
C LEU A 30 -9.85 -13.79 -4.55
N ALA A 31 -8.80 -14.60 -4.56
CA ALA A 31 -8.60 -15.65 -5.57
C ALA A 31 -9.58 -16.84 -5.38
N GLN A 32 -9.87 -17.24 -4.13
CA GLN A 32 -10.76 -18.37 -3.81
C GLN A 32 -12.26 -18.02 -3.83
N LEU A 33 -12.65 -16.74 -3.65
CA LEU A 33 -14.05 -16.31 -3.68
C LEU A 33 -14.63 -16.09 -5.09
N GLY A 34 -13.88 -16.33 -6.18
CA GLY A 34 -14.44 -16.23 -7.54
C GLY A 34 -15.01 -14.85 -7.89
N LEU A 35 -14.62 -13.78 -7.18
CA LEU A 35 -15.08 -12.40 -7.39
C LEU A 35 -14.48 -11.75 -8.66
N ILE A 36 -13.97 -12.55 -9.60
CA ILE A 36 -13.66 -12.15 -10.98
C ILE A 36 -14.94 -12.15 -11.86
N TYR A 37 -16.05 -12.70 -11.36
CA TYR A 37 -17.37 -12.54 -11.98
C TYR A 37 -18.07 -11.29 -11.44
N ILE A 38 -18.09 -10.23 -12.23
CA ILE A 38 -19.08 -9.16 -12.10
C ILE A 38 -19.94 -9.20 -13.37
N TYR A 39 -21.12 -9.82 -13.25
CA TYR A 39 -22.34 -9.29 -13.85
C TYR A 39 -23.01 -8.38 -12.79
N PRO A 40 -23.71 -7.32 -13.20
CA PRO A 40 -24.23 -6.30 -12.30
C PRO A 40 -25.62 -6.70 -11.84
N THR A 41 -25.73 -7.34 -10.68
CA THR A 41 -27.01 -7.44 -9.98
C THR A 41 -26.79 -7.37 -8.48
N GLY A 42 -26.98 -6.17 -7.93
CA GLY A 42 -27.69 -5.98 -6.67
C GLY A 42 -27.06 -6.57 -5.41
N GLU A 43 -25.94 -5.99 -4.96
CA GLU A 43 -25.65 -5.78 -3.52
C GLU A 43 -24.42 -4.83 -3.38
N ASP A 44 -24.57 -3.61 -3.89
CA ASP A 44 -23.47 -2.65 -4.10
C ASP A 44 -22.83 -2.08 -2.81
N TYR A 45 -23.46 -2.22 -1.64
CA TYR A 45 -22.97 -1.54 -0.43
C TYR A 45 -21.75 -2.25 0.20
N LYS A 46 -21.68 -3.59 0.19
CA LYS A 46 -20.58 -4.33 0.82
C LYS A 46 -19.25 -4.15 0.08
N THR A 47 -19.29 -4.13 -1.25
CA THR A 47 -18.12 -3.87 -2.10
C THR A 47 -17.64 -2.42 -1.93
N ARG A 48 -18.59 -1.47 -1.74
CA ARG A 48 -18.30 -0.07 -1.38
C ARG A 48 -17.62 0.06 -0.01
N TYR A 49 -18.05 -0.70 1.01
CA TYR A 49 -17.40 -0.73 2.33
C TYR A 49 -16.06 -1.49 2.35
N LEU A 50 -15.85 -2.45 1.45
CA LEU A 50 -14.54 -3.12 1.27
C LEU A 50 -13.51 -2.23 0.54
N MET A 51 -13.99 -1.27 -0.26
CA MET A 51 -13.19 -0.18 -0.84
C MET A 51 -12.89 0.97 0.14
N MET A 52 -13.56 1.00 1.30
CA MET A 52 -13.25 2.02 2.30
C MET A 52 -11.92 1.67 2.95
N ALA A 53 -10.92 2.41 2.49
CA ALA A 53 -9.69 2.67 3.20
C ALA A 53 -9.96 2.78 4.72
N ASN A 54 -9.13 2.09 5.49
CA ASN A 54 -9.21 2.14 6.93
C ASN A 54 -8.87 3.58 7.34
N TYR A 55 -9.88 4.38 7.70
CA TYR A 55 -9.74 5.83 7.90
C TYR A 55 -8.62 6.23 8.87
N PHE A 56 -8.24 5.34 9.80
CA PHE A 56 -7.18 5.58 10.78
C PHE A 56 -5.81 5.02 10.37
N ASP A 57 -5.70 4.38 9.22
CA ASP A 57 -4.44 3.89 8.68
C ASP A 57 -3.75 5.00 7.89
N ILE A 58 -2.60 5.44 8.41
CA ILE A 58 -1.83 6.55 7.85
C ILE A 58 -1.31 6.19 6.46
N ASP A 59 -0.88 4.94 6.28
CA ASP A 59 -0.33 4.49 5.02
C ASP A 59 -1.38 4.45 3.91
N ASP A 60 -2.62 4.18 4.32
CA ASP A 60 -3.76 4.15 3.43
C ASP A 60 -4.16 5.56 2.98
N ILE A 61 -4.13 6.53 3.89
CA ILE A 61 -4.32 7.96 3.57
C ILE A 61 -3.23 8.42 2.60
N LEU A 62 -1.97 8.09 2.87
CA LEU A 62 -0.85 8.47 2.02
C LEU A 62 -0.92 7.81 0.64
N ALA A 63 -1.37 6.55 0.57
CA ALA A 63 -1.61 5.86 -0.70
C ALA A 63 -2.72 6.52 -1.54
N GLU A 64 -3.74 7.13 -0.91
CA GLU A 64 -4.79 7.84 -1.65
C GLU A 64 -4.40 9.25 -2.12
N ASP A 65 -3.34 9.82 -1.54
CA ASP A 65 -2.83 11.13 -1.95
C ASP A 65 -1.97 11.06 -3.23
N GLU A 66 -1.57 9.85 -3.64
CA GLU A 66 -0.84 9.62 -4.89
C GLU A 66 -1.60 10.16 -6.11
N LEU A 67 -0.86 10.83 -6.99
CA LEU A 67 -1.41 11.45 -8.19
C LEU A 67 -1.66 10.42 -9.28
N VAL A 68 -2.83 10.52 -9.90
CA VAL A 68 -3.31 9.60 -10.94
C VAL A 68 -3.79 10.39 -12.15
N PRO A 69 -3.45 9.94 -13.37
CA PRO A 69 -3.91 10.57 -14.59
C PRO A 69 -5.41 10.37 -14.78
N ALA A 70 -6.12 11.48 -14.93
CA ALA A 70 -7.56 11.52 -15.06
C ALA A 70 -7.97 12.45 -16.23
N ILE A 71 -9.06 12.10 -16.92
CA ILE A 71 -9.60 12.88 -18.04
C ILE A 71 -10.99 13.37 -17.67
N PHE A 72 -11.19 14.69 -17.66
CA PHE A 72 -12.52 15.27 -17.48
C PHE A 72 -13.41 14.98 -18.69
N ARG A 73 -14.63 14.49 -18.45
CA ARG A 73 -15.61 14.24 -19.51
C ARG A 73 -16.41 15.49 -19.87
N GLU A 74 -16.70 16.29 -18.87
CA GLU A 74 -17.53 17.50 -18.97
C GLU A 74 -16.70 18.74 -18.67
N ALA A 75 -17.13 19.87 -19.24
CA ALA A 75 -16.55 21.16 -18.92
C ALA A 75 -16.86 21.50 -17.45
N THR A 76 -15.83 21.77 -16.65
CA THR A 76 -16.01 22.13 -15.24
C THR A 76 -15.50 23.54 -14.99
N ASN A 77 -16.34 24.37 -14.36
CA ASN A 77 -16.02 25.75 -14.03
C ASN A 77 -15.62 25.85 -12.55
N GLY A 78 -14.72 26.78 -12.22
CA GLY A 78 -14.34 27.08 -10.84
C GLY A 78 -13.44 26.02 -10.20
N VAL A 79 -12.83 25.15 -11.00
CA VAL A 79 -11.83 24.19 -10.53
C VAL A 79 -10.50 24.93 -10.49
N GLY A 80 -10.31 25.78 -9.47
CA GLY A 80 -9.05 26.51 -9.20
C GLY A 80 -7.90 25.58 -8.76
N LEU A 81 -7.94 24.32 -9.18
CA LEU A 81 -6.93 23.31 -8.94
C LEU A 81 -5.80 23.39 -9.97
N PHE A 82 -6.07 24.00 -11.13
CA PHE A 82 -5.10 24.16 -12.20
C PHE A 82 -4.63 25.60 -12.25
N ASP A 83 -3.32 25.79 -12.30
CA ASP A 83 -2.66 27.09 -12.51
C ASP A 83 -2.84 27.53 -13.98
N SER A 84 -4.08 27.46 -14.48
CA SER A 84 -4.43 27.98 -15.78
C SER A 84 -4.38 29.50 -15.65
N THR A 85 -3.44 30.11 -16.38
CA THR A 85 -3.25 31.56 -16.54
C THR A 85 -4.46 32.28 -17.17
N ASP A 86 -5.61 31.62 -17.27
CA ASP A 86 -6.83 32.11 -17.87
C ASP A 86 -7.81 32.48 -16.74
N ASP A 87 -8.21 33.75 -16.69
CA ASP A 87 -9.06 34.36 -15.65
C ASP A 87 -10.44 33.65 -15.48
N MET A 88 -10.75 32.69 -16.35
CA MET A 88 -12.02 32.00 -16.42
C MET A 88 -12.10 30.70 -15.59
N ASN A 89 -10.99 30.13 -15.09
CA ASN A 89 -10.97 28.91 -14.27
C ASN A 89 -11.87 27.78 -14.84
N LYS A 90 -11.78 27.54 -16.15
CA LYS A 90 -12.57 26.50 -16.84
C LYS A 90 -11.67 25.39 -17.31
N VAL A 91 -12.15 24.17 -17.14
CA VAL A 91 -11.50 22.95 -17.62
C VAL A 91 -12.31 22.44 -18.79
N GLU A 92 -11.68 22.41 -19.97
CA GLU A 92 -12.31 21.90 -21.19
C GLU A 92 -12.52 20.38 -21.13
N PRO A 93 -13.58 19.85 -21.76
CA PRO A 93 -13.81 18.41 -21.82
C PRO A 93 -12.66 17.73 -22.58
N GLY A 94 -12.19 16.60 -22.06
CA GLY A 94 -11.05 15.86 -22.60
C GLY A 94 -9.69 16.33 -22.08
N SER A 95 -9.63 17.34 -21.20
CA SER A 95 -8.38 17.75 -20.57
C SER A 95 -7.79 16.61 -19.72
N LYS A 96 -6.51 16.32 -19.93
CA LYS A 96 -5.73 15.37 -19.11
C LYS A 96 -5.15 16.10 -17.92
N VAL A 97 -5.42 15.58 -16.75
CA VAL A 97 -5.04 16.19 -15.47
C VAL A 97 -4.52 15.12 -14.53
N GLU A 98 -3.52 15.46 -13.72
CA GLU A 98 -3.10 14.65 -12.58
C GLU A 98 -3.91 15.05 -11.33
N LEU A 99 -4.65 14.10 -10.75
CA LEU A 99 -5.46 14.32 -9.56
C LEU A 99 -5.06 13.34 -8.46
N PRO A 100 -5.10 13.74 -7.17
CA PRO A 100 -4.99 12.79 -6.08
C PRO A 100 -6.04 11.68 -6.20
N PHE A 101 -5.66 10.44 -5.91
CA PHE A 101 -6.53 9.29 -6.09
C PHE A 101 -7.85 9.41 -5.31
N TRP A 102 -7.82 9.92 -4.07
CA TRP A 102 -9.05 10.15 -3.28
C TRP A 102 -10.08 11.02 -4.02
N LEU A 103 -9.61 12.05 -4.73
CA LEU A 103 -10.47 12.97 -5.48
C LEU A 103 -10.90 12.34 -6.82
N ALA A 104 -9.94 11.74 -7.53
CA ALA A 104 -10.19 11.07 -8.81
C ALA A 104 -11.25 9.98 -8.66
N ARG A 105 -11.23 9.22 -7.56
CA ARG A 105 -12.24 8.20 -7.22
C ARG A 105 -13.63 8.81 -7.12
N GLU A 106 -13.81 9.85 -6.32
CA GLU A 106 -15.12 10.48 -6.11
C GLU A 106 -15.69 11.08 -7.39
N LEU A 107 -14.84 11.72 -8.21
CA LEU A 107 -15.24 12.27 -9.50
C LEU A 107 -15.58 11.19 -10.52
N HIS A 108 -14.87 10.07 -10.49
CA HIS A 108 -15.15 8.92 -11.35
C HIS A 108 -16.51 8.28 -11.04
N LEU A 109 -16.83 8.12 -9.75
CA LEU A 109 -18.13 7.60 -9.30
C LEU A 109 -19.30 8.48 -9.74
N ARG A 110 -19.07 9.79 -9.86
CA ARG A 110 -20.04 10.77 -10.37
C ARG A 110 -20.04 10.89 -11.90
N GLN A 111 -19.26 10.05 -12.59
CA GLN A 111 -19.10 10.06 -14.05
C GLN A 111 -18.53 11.37 -14.62
N ALA A 112 -17.96 12.24 -13.79
CA ALA A 112 -17.36 13.51 -14.22
C ALA A 112 -15.97 13.30 -14.86
N VAL A 113 -15.26 12.25 -14.45
CA VAL A 113 -13.87 11.98 -14.83
C VAL A 113 -13.66 10.50 -15.18
N THR A 114 -12.88 10.22 -16.23
CA THR A 114 -12.35 8.88 -16.52
C THR A 114 -10.95 8.76 -15.94
N VAL A 115 -10.70 7.77 -15.10
CA VAL A 115 -9.37 7.46 -14.58
C VAL A 115 -8.62 6.60 -15.58
N ASN A 116 -7.38 6.98 -15.92
CA ASN A 116 -6.51 6.21 -16.79
C ASN A 116 -5.53 5.35 -15.98
N VAL A 117 -4.90 4.38 -16.66
CA VAL A 117 -3.83 3.57 -16.08
C VAL A 117 -2.66 4.50 -15.67
N PRO A 118 -2.27 4.52 -14.38
CA PRO A 118 -1.10 5.29 -13.95
C PRO A 118 0.19 4.79 -14.59
N PRO A 119 1.22 5.66 -14.68
CA PRO A 119 2.49 5.28 -15.28
C PRO A 119 3.19 4.12 -14.57
N CYS A 120 2.96 3.95 -13.26
CA CYS A 120 3.48 2.80 -12.51
C CYS A 120 2.90 1.45 -12.97
N PHE A 121 1.75 1.43 -13.66
CA PHE A 121 1.15 0.23 -14.24
C PHE A 121 1.23 0.18 -15.77
N ASN A 122 2.08 1.00 -16.39
CA ASN A 122 2.28 0.96 -17.84
C ASN A 122 2.78 -0.40 -18.33
N LYS A 123 2.51 -0.70 -19.62
CA LYS A 123 2.96 -1.94 -20.28
C LYS A 123 4.46 -2.22 -20.06
N ARG A 124 5.31 -1.20 -20.20
CA ARG A 124 6.75 -1.29 -19.93
C ARG A 124 7.06 -1.78 -18.51
N THR A 125 6.43 -1.20 -17.49
CA THR A 125 6.62 -1.62 -16.09
C THR A 125 6.19 -3.07 -15.89
N ARG A 126 5.11 -3.49 -16.56
CA ARG A 126 4.62 -4.88 -16.48
C ARG A 126 5.62 -5.86 -17.08
N GLU A 127 6.18 -5.54 -18.24
CA GLU A 127 7.22 -6.36 -18.89
C GLU A 127 8.50 -6.43 -18.05
N GLU A 128 8.91 -5.33 -17.42
CA GLU A 128 10.05 -5.30 -16.51
C GLU A 128 9.81 -6.17 -15.26
N ILE A 129 8.60 -6.14 -14.68
CA ILE A 129 8.20 -6.99 -13.56
C ILE A 129 8.15 -8.47 -13.96
N ASP A 130 7.64 -8.77 -15.15
CA ASP A 130 7.55 -10.15 -15.67
C ASP A 130 8.93 -10.74 -15.95
N ALA A 131 9.87 -9.91 -16.43
CA ALA A 131 11.25 -10.31 -16.66
C ALA A 131 12.02 -10.56 -15.35
N ASP A 132 12.04 -9.57 -14.44
CA ASP A 132 12.65 -9.72 -13.12
C ASP A 132 12.11 -8.68 -12.11
N ALA A 133 11.05 -9.05 -11.42
CA ALA A 133 10.43 -8.22 -10.39
C ALA A 133 11.37 -7.80 -9.25
N ALA A 134 12.44 -8.54 -8.95
CA ALA A 134 13.31 -8.26 -7.81
C ALA A 134 14.16 -7.00 -7.98
N HIS A 135 14.51 -6.65 -9.22
CA HIS A 135 15.39 -5.53 -9.55
C HIS A 135 14.66 -4.30 -10.07
N VAL A 136 13.33 -4.35 -10.18
CA VAL A 136 12.53 -3.18 -10.52
C VAL A 136 12.48 -2.22 -9.33
N ASP A 137 12.85 -0.97 -9.57
CA ASP A 137 12.67 0.12 -8.62
C ASP A 137 11.20 0.55 -8.59
N LEU A 138 10.42 -0.11 -7.73
CA LEU A 138 9.02 0.23 -7.51
C LEU A 138 8.88 1.48 -6.64
N ARG A 139 9.82 1.71 -5.72
CA ARG A 139 9.78 2.81 -4.76
C ARG A 139 9.78 4.17 -5.45
N ASN A 140 10.64 4.36 -6.44
CA ASN A 140 10.71 5.61 -7.20
C ASN A 140 9.51 5.81 -8.14
N ARG A 141 8.81 4.73 -8.53
CA ARG A 141 7.62 4.82 -9.40
C ARG A 141 6.34 5.07 -8.62
N CYS A 142 6.14 4.33 -7.54
CA CYS A 142 5.00 4.45 -6.65
C CYS A 142 5.36 3.78 -5.31
N PRO A 143 5.60 4.54 -4.24
CA PRO A 143 5.90 4.01 -2.92
C PRO A 143 4.82 3.03 -2.40
N TYR A 144 3.55 3.29 -2.73
CA TYR A 144 2.37 2.52 -2.34
C TYR A 144 1.82 1.67 -3.50
N PHE A 145 2.70 1.03 -4.26
CA PHE A 145 2.34 0.29 -5.49
C PHE A 145 1.24 -0.76 -5.27
N TYR A 146 1.27 -1.49 -4.14
CA TYR A 146 0.33 -2.58 -3.90
C TYR A 146 -1.05 -2.04 -3.47
N GLU A 147 -1.09 -1.11 -2.52
CA GLU A 147 -2.34 -0.51 -2.06
C GLU A 147 -3.02 0.31 -3.17
N LEU A 148 -2.27 1.16 -3.89
CA LEU A 148 -2.82 1.95 -5.00
C LEU A 148 -3.33 1.04 -6.13
N GLY A 149 -2.56 0.01 -6.48
CA GLY A 149 -2.92 -0.94 -7.53
C GLY A 149 -4.22 -1.68 -7.25
N TYR A 150 -4.40 -2.11 -6.01
CA TYR A 150 -5.64 -2.77 -5.57
C TYR A 150 -6.86 -1.86 -5.72
N LYS A 151 -6.72 -0.58 -5.34
CA LYS A 151 -7.81 0.40 -5.38
C LYS A 151 -8.14 0.87 -6.79
N ILE A 152 -7.15 0.98 -7.67
CA ILE A 152 -7.34 1.53 -9.02
C ILE A 152 -7.80 0.49 -10.04
N ALA A 153 -7.44 -0.78 -9.87
CA ALA A 153 -7.85 -1.88 -10.75
C ALA A 153 -9.37 -1.89 -11.07
N PRO A 154 -10.28 -1.76 -10.08
CA PRO A 154 -11.71 -1.71 -10.36
C PRO A 154 -12.19 -0.40 -11.04
N LEU A 155 -11.50 0.72 -10.87
CA LEU A 155 -11.86 1.99 -11.51
C LEU A 155 -11.49 2.02 -13.00
N VAL A 156 -10.33 1.46 -13.33
CA VAL A 156 -9.83 1.40 -14.72
C VAL A 156 -10.44 0.22 -15.48
N GLY A 157 -10.88 -0.83 -14.77
CA GLY A 157 -11.45 -2.04 -15.37
C GLY A 157 -10.41 -2.99 -15.98
N ASP A 158 -9.12 -2.74 -15.74
CA ASP A 158 -8.03 -3.60 -16.23
C ASP A 158 -7.78 -4.77 -15.27
N LYS A 159 -8.24 -5.96 -15.68
CA LYS A 159 -8.11 -7.21 -14.92
C LYS A 159 -6.66 -7.69 -14.76
N THR A 160 -5.74 -7.20 -15.58
CA THR A 160 -4.34 -7.65 -15.55
C THR A 160 -3.54 -7.02 -14.42
N ILE A 161 -3.97 -5.85 -13.90
CA ILE A 161 -3.28 -5.16 -12.78
C ILE A 161 -3.19 -6.09 -11.57
N GLY A 162 -4.28 -6.77 -11.20
CA GLY A 162 -4.29 -7.71 -10.08
C GLY A 162 -3.28 -8.86 -10.23
N LEU A 163 -3.10 -9.37 -11.46
CA LEU A 163 -2.12 -10.43 -11.74
C LEU A 163 -0.68 -9.91 -11.61
N VAL A 164 -0.40 -8.71 -12.12
CA VAL A 164 0.92 -8.06 -12.01
C VAL A 164 1.29 -7.83 -10.55
N LEU A 165 0.35 -7.33 -9.74
CA LEU A 165 0.54 -7.15 -8.29
C LEU A 165 0.91 -8.47 -7.61
N LEU A 166 0.18 -9.54 -7.91
CA LEU A 166 0.41 -10.85 -7.32
C LEU A 166 1.78 -11.43 -7.71
N ILE A 167 2.15 -11.36 -8.99
CA ILE A 167 3.43 -11.84 -9.51
C ILE A 167 4.58 -11.05 -8.86
N ALA A 168 4.49 -9.72 -8.87
CA ALA A 168 5.48 -8.84 -8.25
C ALA A 168 5.67 -9.17 -6.77
N PHE A 169 4.58 -9.24 -6.00
CA PHE A 169 4.63 -9.52 -4.58
C PHE A 169 5.25 -10.89 -4.29
N ARG A 170 4.80 -11.94 -4.98
CA ARG A 170 5.29 -13.31 -4.72
C ARG A 170 6.79 -13.45 -5.00
N THR A 171 7.28 -12.89 -6.10
CA THR A 171 8.69 -12.97 -6.48
C THR A 171 9.56 -12.18 -5.49
N ARG A 172 9.15 -10.96 -5.14
CA ARG A 172 9.91 -10.06 -4.26
C ARG A 172 9.86 -10.48 -2.79
N TYR A 173 8.75 -11.04 -2.32
CA TYR A 173 8.56 -11.48 -0.93
C TYR A 173 9.66 -12.43 -0.45
N LYS A 174 10.01 -13.42 -1.28
CA LYS A 174 11.07 -14.39 -0.97
C LYS A 174 12.42 -13.68 -0.75
N GLU A 175 12.77 -12.76 -1.63
CA GLU A 175 14.03 -12.04 -1.53
C GLU A 175 14.09 -11.09 -0.34
N VAL A 176 13.00 -10.37 -0.08
CA VAL A 176 12.87 -9.47 1.07
C VAL A 176 13.14 -10.23 2.36
N LEU A 177 12.51 -11.39 2.54
CA LEU A 177 12.72 -12.21 3.74
C LEU A 177 14.14 -12.76 3.85
N ILE A 178 14.71 -13.29 2.77
CA ILE A 178 16.09 -13.81 2.78
C ILE A 178 17.07 -12.70 3.16
N LYS A 179 16.95 -11.53 2.52
CA LYS A 179 17.83 -10.37 2.77
C LYS A 179 17.64 -9.81 4.18
N ALA A 180 16.42 -9.82 4.73
CA ALA A 180 16.17 -9.40 6.11
C ALA A 180 16.90 -10.26 7.16
N HIS A 181 17.08 -11.55 6.90
CA HIS A 181 17.75 -12.47 7.83
C HIS A 181 19.27 -12.47 7.69
N ILE A 182 19.79 -12.25 6.47
CA ILE A 182 21.21 -12.42 6.15
C ILE A 182 21.97 -11.08 6.16
N ALA A 183 21.37 -10.00 5.66
CA ALA A 183 22.10 -8.80 5.25
C ALA A 183 21.77 -7.58 6.12
N PHE A 184 22.51 -7.39 7.21
CA PHE A 184 22.47 -6.15 8.00
C PHE A 184 23.23 -4.99 7.32
N GLU A 185 24.24 -5.27 6.49
CA GLU A 185 25.14 -4.24 5.93
C GLU A 185 24.80 -3.80 4.49
N VAL A 186 24.13 -4.64 3.70
CA VAL A 186 23.70 -4.31 2.30
C VAL A 186 22.32 -3.63 2.25
N ALA A 187 21.74 -3.37 3.42
CA ALA A 187 20.38 -2.85 3.58
C ALA A 187 20.04 -1.57 2.80
N PRO A 188 20.88 -0.51 2.71
CA PRO A 188 20.39 0.78 2.22
C PRO A 188 20.05 0.78 0.73
N LYS A 189 20.83 0.10 -0.11
CA LYS A 189 20.59 0.03 -1.57
C LYS A 189 19.40 -0.88 -1.91
N PHE A 190 19.16 -1.90 -1.09
CA PHE A 190 18.02 -2.79 -1.29
C PHE A 190 16.72 -2.13 -0.84
N LEU A 191 16.74 -1.42 0.29
CA LEU A 191 15.58 -0.70 0.82
C LEU A 191 15.11 0.43 -0.10
N SER A 192 16.01 1.08 -0.84
CA SER A 192 15.61 2.12 -1.79
C SER A 192 14.80 1.60 -2.98
N LEU A 193 14.82 0.30 -3.26
CA LEU A 193 14.05 -0.33 -4.35
C LEU A 193 12.66 -0.83 -3.89
N LEU A 194 12.44 -0.89 -2.58
CA LEU A 194 11.28 -1.53 -1.96
C LEU A 194 10.15 -0.54 -1.70
N THR A 195 8.92 -1.01 -1.92
CA THR A 195 7.68 -0.31 -1.56
C THR A 195 7.52 -0.16 -0.05
N GLU A 196 6.62 0.71 0.43
CA GLU A 196 6.43 0.89 1.87
C GLU A 196 5.96 -0.37 2.59
N GLU A 197 5.09 -1.15 1.95
CA GLU A 197 4.58 -2.42 2.45
C GLU A 197 5.71 -3.45 2.61
N GLU A 198 6.61 -3.52 1.62
CA GLU A 198 7.78 -4.40 1.66
C GLU A 198 8.81 -3.94 2.70
N VAL A 199 9.01 -2.64 2.86
CA VAL A 199 9.90 -2.09 3.89
C VAL A 199 9.38 -2.42 5.29
N LYS A 200 8.06 -2.35 5.53
CA LYS A 200 7.47 -2.79 6.80
C LYS A 200 7.71 -4.28 7.03
N LEU A 201 7.48 -5.10 6.01
CA LEU A 201 7.74 -6.54 6.08
C LEU A 201 9.22 -6.83 6.40
N TYR A 202 10.14 -6.14 5.74
CA TYR A 202 11.58 -6.25 5.99
C TYR A 202 11.93 -5.90 7.43
N LYS A 203 11.43 -4.77 7.94
CA LYS A 203 11.66 -4.32 9.32
C LYS A 203 11.05 -5.28 10.34
N ALA A 204 9.86 -5.81 10.08
CA ALA A 204 9.21 -6.80 10.93
C ALA A 204 10.03 -8.10 11.00
N ALA A 205 10.51 -8.59 9.85
CA ALA A 205 11.37 -9.76 9.78
C ALA A 205 12.70 -9.54 10.54
N GLN A 206 13.33 -8.38 10.37
CA GLN A 206 14.55 -8.01 11.10
C GLN A 206 14.31 -7.90 12.61
N SER A 207 13.21 -7.28 13.03
CA SER A 207 12.81 -7.19 14.44
C SER A 207 12.60 -8.58 15.04
N SER A 208 11.91 -9.47 14.33
CA SER A 208 11.69 -10.86 14.76
C SER A 208 13.01 -11.63 14.89
N ALA A 209 13.90 -11.54 13.89
CA ALA A 209 15.20 -12.21 13.91
C ALA A 209 16.10 -11.71 15.06
N THR A 210 16.11 -10.39 15.30
CA THR A 210 16.88 -9.79 16.41
C THR A 210 16.29 -10.16 17.77
N ALA A 211 14.96 -10.16 17.92
CA ALA A 211 14.28 -10.60 19.12
C ALA A 211 14.57 -12.08 19.42
N PHE A 212 14.52 -12.95 18.41
CA PHE A 212 14.86 -14.36 18.55
C PHE A 212 16.33 -14.56 18.92
N LYS A 213 17.26 -13.85 18.28
CA LYS A 213 18.68 -13.90 18.63
C LYS A 213 18.92 -13.44 20.08
N LYS A 214 18.25 -12.37 20.52
CA LYS A 214 18.32 -11.86 21.89
C LYS A 214 17.77 -12.87 22.91
N TRP A 215 16.64 -13.50 22.59
CA TRP A 215 16.08 -14.59 23.39
C TRP A 215 17.05 -15.76 23.51
N ARG A 216 17.63 -16.20 22.39
CA ARG A 216 18.55 -17.34 22.33
C ARG A 216 19.85 -17.13 23.11
N ILE A 217 20.44 -15.93 23.04
CA ILE A 217 21.71 -15.62 23.71
C ILE A 217 21.52 -15.39 25.22
N GLY A 218 20.28 -15.14 25.67
CA GLY A 218 19.97 -14.92 27.08
C GLY A 218 20.33 -13.50 27.55
N GLY A 219 19.65 -12.49 27.00
CA GLY A 219 19.81 -11.10 27.45
C GLY A 219 19.15 -10.77 28.81
N PRO A 220 19.34 -9.53 29.32
CA PRO A 220 18.71 -9.09 30.56
C PRO A 220 17.19 -9.27 30.51
N ARG A 221 16.61 -9.98 31.50
CA ARG A 221 15.16 -10.26 31.57
C ARG A 221 14.28 -9.02 31.65
N PHE A 222 14.80 -7.94 32.23
CA PHE A 222 14.09 -6.68 32.37
C PHE A 222 14.91 -5.56 31.72
N GLN A 223 14.29 -4.83 30.82
CA GLN A 223 14.85 -3.61 30.24
C GLN A 223 13.86 -2.47 30.45
N LYS A 224 14.40 -1.29 30.74
CA LYS A 224 13.61 -0.07 30.88
C LYS A 224 12.94 0.26 29.54
N ALA A 225 11.64 0.47 29.54
CA ALA A 225 10.91 0.86 28.32
C ALA A 225 11.45 2.17 27.76
N SER A 226 11.50 2.29 26.44
CA SER A 226 12.00 3.48 25.72
C SER A 226 11.30 4.77 26.15
N VAL A 227 10.00 4.70 26.45
CA VAL A 227 9.19 5.83 26.94
C VAL A 227 9.66 6.37 28.29
N LEU A 228 10.22 5.53 29.16
CA LEU A 228 10.71 5.92 30.49
C LEU A 228 12.11 6.55 30.45
N GLY A 229 12.80 6.47 29.31
CA GLY A 229 14.18 6.94 29.12
C GLY A 229 14.33 8.40 28.71
N ARG A 230 13.25 9.08 28.31
CA ARG A 230 13.34 10.49 27.87
C ARG A 230 13.59 11.40 29.07
N LYS A 231 14.81 11.95 29.17
CA LYS A 231 15.08 13.11 30.04
C LYS A 231 14.25 14.28 29.51
N ARG A 232 13.41 14.86 30.38
CA ARG A 232 12.71 16.12 30.06
C ARG A 232 13.77 17.18 29.71
N LYS A 233 13.63 17.83 28.55
CA LYS A 233 14.44 19.02 28.24
C LYS A 233 14.13 20.05 29.32
N ALA A 234 15.17 20.57 29.98
CA ALA A 234 15.01 21.68 30.90
C ALA A 234 14.50 22.88 30.07
N ILE A 235 13.43 23.50 30.55
CA ILE A 235 12.93 24.76 30.02
C ILE A 235 13.96 25.82 30.41
N GLN A 236 14.62 26.43 29.43
CA GLN A 236 15.39 27.66 29.61
C GLN A 236 14.46 28.84 29.43
#